data_AF-A0A936H7Y1-F1
#
_entry.id   AF-A0A936H7Y1-F1
#
_cell.length_a   1.000
_cell.length_b   1.000
_cell.length_c   1.000
_cell.angle_alpha   90.00
_cell.angle_beta   90.00
_cell.angle_gamma   90.00
#
_symmetry.space_group_name_H-M   'P 1'
#
loop_
_entity.id
_entity.type
_entity.pdbx_description
1 polymer ?
#
loop_
_entity_poly.entity_id
_entity_poly.type
_entity_poly.pdbx_seq_one_letter_code
_entity_poly.pdbx_strand_id
1 'polypeptide(L)'
;MAHENRGRLAVDPDGNWRLCTATLPEGVEVFGTVTYPDGEKGALVRFPKTGVYASVIAGATRSVDGRKVRAALGIQGRPTLLEGGKRINVYLDAESLDTAQKIGGGNASEGIRIALARAI
;
A
#
# COMPACT_ATOMS: atom_id res chain seq x y z
N MET A 1 -7.24 -11.76 27.88
CA MET A 1 -5.99 -11.90 27.10
C MET A 1 -5.81 -10.61 26.33
N ALA A 2 -5.03 -9.68 26.87
CA ALA A 2 -4.91 -8.33 26.36
C ALA A 2 -4.31 -8.35 24.95
N HIS A 3 -5.10 -8.00 23.94
CA HIS A 3 -4.62 -7.75 22.59
C HIS A 3 -4.02 -6.34 22.58
N GLU A 4 -2.89 -6.17 23.28
CA GLU A 4 -2.15 -4.91 23.26
C GLU A 4 -1.72 -4.61 21.82
N ASN A 5 -1.86 -3.34 21.45
CA ASN A 5 -1.51 -2.73 20.18
C ASN A 5 0.02 -2.80 19.92
N ARG A 6 0.61 -3.99 19.89
CA ARG A 6 2.07 -4.28 19.84
C ARG A 6 2.78 -3.91 18.54
N GLY A 7 2.14 -3.17 17.62
CA GLY A 7 2.73 -2.93 16.31
C GLY A 7 2.11 -1.79 15.53
N ARG A 8 1.84 -0.67 16.19
CA ARG A 8 1.47 0.59 15.53
C ARG A 8 2.72 1.19 14.89
N LEU A 9 3.05 0.71 13.69
CA LEU A 9 3.99 1.37 12.80
C LEU A 9 3.28 2.56 12.17
N ALA A 10 3.85 3.75 12.30
CA ALA A 10 3.37 4.93 11.60
C ALA A 10 4.13 5.05 10.28
N VAL A 11 3.41 5.26 9.18
CA VAL A 11 4.01 5.52 7.86
C VAL A 11 3.67 6.94 7.47
N ASP A 12 4.68 7.66 7.00
CA ASP A 12 4.59 9.03 6.53
C ASP A 12 5.13 9.06 5.08
N PRO A 13 4.23 9.09 4.06
CA PRO A 13 4.62 9.10 2.65
C PRO A 13 5.46 10.32 2.26
N ASP A 14 5.22 11.46 2.92
CA ASP A 14 5.88 12.74 2.65
C ASP A 14 7.15 12.91 3.50
N GLY A 15 7.42 11.95 4.38
CA GLY A 15 8.56 11.98 5.29
C GLY A 15 9.90 11.97 4.55
N ASN A 16 10.79 12.89 4.94
CA ASN A 16 12.13 12.98 4.36
C ASN A 16 13.02 11.80 4.80
N TRP A 17 13.04 10.75 4.00
CA TRP A 17 13.80 9.53 4.24
C TRP A 17 15.31 9.72 4.32
N ARG A 18 15.85 10.79 3.70
CA ARG A 18 17.30 11.10 3.73
C ARG A 18 17.80 11.44 5.13
N LEU A 19 16.90 11.79 6.05
CA LEU A 19 17.23 12.00 7.45
C LEU A 19 17.45 10.69 8.22
N CYS A 20 16.97 9.56 7.69
CA CYS A 20 17.03 8.25 8.35
C CYS A 20 18.23 7.41 7.89
N THR A 21 18.70 7.61 6.66
CA THR A 21 19.81 6.85 6.09
C THR A 21 20.50 7.62 4.97
N ALA A 22 21.82 7.48 4.88
CA ALA A 22 22.63 8.08 3.81
C ALA A 22 22.60 7.25 2.51
N THR A 23 22.38 5.94 2.64
CA THR A 23 22.43 4.99 1.51
C THR A 23 21.19 4.11 1.50
N LEU A 24 20.79 3.70 0.30
CA LEU A 24 19.70 2.75 0.07
C LEU A 24 20.22 1.55 -0.73
N PRO A 25 19.61 0.37 -0.57
CA PRO A 25 19.86 -0.76 -1.46
C PRO A 25 19.55 -0.41 -2.92
N GLU A 26 20.29 -1.01 -3.86
CA GLU A 26 20.09 -0.74 -5.28
C GLU A 26 18.73 -1.24 -5.78
N GLY A 27 18.08 -0.43 -6.64
CA GLY A 27 16.84 -0.81 -7.31
C GLY A 27 15.59 -0.80 -6.44
N VAL A 28 15.61 -0.15 -5.28
CA VAL A 28 14.44 0.02 -4.41
C VAL A 28 13.64 1.27 -4.78
N GLU A 29 12.32 1.20 -4.58
CA GLU A 29 11.42 2.34 -4.64
C GLU A 29 11.22 2.90 -3.23
N VAL A 30 11.25 4.22 -3.07
CA VAL A 30 11.08 4.86 -1.76
C VAL A 30 9.65 5.34 -1.56
N PHE A 31 9.08 5.04 -0.39
CA PHE A 31 7.68 5.31 -0.03
C PHE A 31 7.55 6.21 1.21
N GLY A 32 8.58 7.02 1.49
CA GLY A 32 8.61 7.96 2.61
C GLY A 32 9.35 7.39 3.82
N THR A 33 8.78 7.57 5.01
CA THR A 33 9.39 7.11 6.27
C THR A 33 8.45 6.24 7.08
N VAL A 34 9.05 5.45 7.97
CA VAL A 34 8.34 4.62 8.92
C VAL A 34 8.88 4.87 10.32
N THR A 35 7.97 4.99 11.30
CA THR A 35 8.29 5.19 12.72
C THR A 35 7.76 4.02 13.52
N TYR A 36 8.64 3.40 14.30
CA TYR A 36 8.34 2.28 15.19
C TYR A 36 7.84 2.78 16.56
N PRO A 37 7.18 1.92 17.37
CA PRO A 37 6.66 2.30 18.69
C PRO A 37 7.72 2.78 19.68
N ASP A 38 8.97 2.34 19.52
CA ASP A 38 10.14 2.77 20.29
C ASP A 38 10.70 4.13 19.84
N GLY A 39 10.09 4.75 18.82
CA GLY A 39 10.53 6.03 18.24
C GLY A 39 11.60 5.89 17.17
N GLU A 40 12.06 4.67 16.87
CA GLU A 40 13.04 4.43 15.81
C GLU A 40 12.42 4.80 14.46
N LYS A 41 13.16 5.55 13.62
CA LYS A 41 12.68 6.04 12.32
C LYS A 41 13.56 5.55 11.18
N GLY A 42 12.94 4.99 10.15
CA GLY A 42 13.62 4.47 8.97
C GLY A 42 13.06 5.01 7.66
N ALA A 43 13.88 4.93 6.60
CA ALA A 43 13.40 5.09 5.24
C ALA A 43 12.52 3.89 4.87
N LEU A 44 11.29 4.14 4.41
CA LEU A 44 10.40 3.08 3.95
C LEU A 44 10.66 2.83 2.47
N VAL A 45 11.00 1.59 2.11
CA VAL A 45 11.28 1.19 0.73
C VAL A 45 10.47 -0.03 0.33
N ARG A 46 10.36 -0.25 -0.98
CA ARG A 46 9.79 -1.45 -1.59
C ARG A 46 10.77 -2.02 -2.59
N PHE A 47 10.95 -3.34 -2.58
CA PHE A 47 11.69 -4.07 -3.60
C PHE A 47 10.75 -4.39 -4.77
N PRO A 48 10.92 -3.82 -5.97
CA PRO A 48 9.97 -4.01 -7.07
C PRO A 48 9.87 -5.46 -7.53
N LYS A 49 10.99 -6.18 -7.54
CA LYS A 49 11.08 -7.59 -7.97
C LYS A 49 10.26 -8.56 -7.11
N THR A 50 10.15 -8.30 -5.81
CA THR A 50 9.48 -9.20 -4.84
C THR A 50 8.22 -8.60 -4.25
N GLY A 51 8.02 -7.28 -4.37
CA GLY A 51 6.95 -6.53 -3.75
C GLY A 51 7.07 -6.35 -2.23
N VAL A 52 8.18 -6.78 -1.63
CA VAL A 52 8.41 -6.70 -0.18
C VAL A 52 8.68 -5.26 0.24
N TYR A 53 8.03 -4.82 1.31
CA TYR A 53 8.32 -3.56 1.97
C TYR A 53 9.37 -3.76 3.06
N ALA A 54 10.30 -2.81 3.17
CA ALA A 54 11.36 -2.84 4.17
C ALA A 54 11.64 -1.42 4.71
N SER A 55 12.20 -1.35 5.91
CA SER A 55 12.77 -0.14 6.47
C SER A 55 14.29 -0.19 6.34
N VAL A 56 14.90 0.97 6.06
CA VAL A 56 16.35 1.15 6.04
C VAL A 56 16.75 2.18 7.09
N ILE A 57 17.59 1.77 8.03
CA ILE A 57 18.04 2.56 9.18
C ILE A 57 19.55 2.41 9.27
N ALA A 58 20.30 3.50 9.10
CA ALA A 58 21.77 3.49 9.12
C ALA A 58 22.39 2.37 8.24
N GLY A 59 21.80 2.08 7.07
CA GLY A 59 22.24 1.02 6.15
C GLY A 59 21.75 -0.40 6.48
N ALA A 60 21.19 -0.64 7.67
CA ALA A 60 20.55 -1.92 8.00
C ALA A 60 19.15 -1.99 7.37
N THR A 61 18.82 -3.12 6.74
CA THR A 61 17.51 -3.35 6.12
C THR A 61 16.68 -4.32 6.95
N ARG A 62 15.43 -3.96 7.26
CA ARG A 62 14.50 -4.77 8.04
C ARG A 62 13.16 -4.90 7.31
N SER A 63 12.63 -6.12 7.22
CA SER A 63 11.31 -6.36 6.59
C SER A 63 10.19 -5.69 7.39
N VAL A 64 9.22 -5.11 6.68
CA VAL A 64 8.03 -4.46 7.24
C VAL A 64 6.79 -5.17 6.73
N ASP A 65 5.80 -5.35 7.61
CA ASP A 65 4.51 -5.93 7.23
C ASP A 65 3.82 -5.04 6.17
N GLY A 66 3.82 -5.52 4.93
CA GLY A 66 3.23 -4.84 3.79
C GLY A 66 1.74 -4.55 3.97
N ARG A 67 1.00 -5.31 4.79
CA ARG A 67 -0.42 -5.02 5.07
C ARG A 67 -0.58 -3.71 5.84
N LYS A 68 0.31 -3.45 6.80
CA LYS A 68 0.32 -2.21 7.59
C LYS A 68 0.76 -1.02 6.76
N VAL A 69 1.82 -1.20 5.96
CA VAL A 69 2.28 -0.16 5.03
C VAL A 69 1.18 0.23 4.06
N ARG A 70 0.57 -0.75 3.42
CA ARG A 70 -0.54 -0.53 2.48
C ARG A 70 -1.76 0.13 3.12
N ALA A 71 -2.11 -0.27 4.35
CA ALA A 71 -3.20 0.38 5.09
C ALA A 71 -2.88 1.85 5.39
N ALA A 72 -1.63 2.16 5.78
CA ALA A 72 -1.21 3.52 6.11
C ALA A 72 -1.03 4.41 4.87
N LEU A 73 -0.57 3.86 3.75
CA LEU A 73 -0.49 4.56 2.46
C LEU A 73 -1.86 4.74 1.77
N GLY A 74 -2.95 4.20 2.35
CA GLY A 74 -4.26 4.15 1.68
C GLY A 74 -4.29 3.22 0.45
N ILE A 75 -3.19 2.49 0.17
CA ILE A 75 -3.05 1.53 -0.93
C ILE A 75 -3.64 0.19 -0.51
N GLN A 76 -4.93 0.13 -0.19
CA GLN A 76 -5.65 -1.14 -0.10
C GLN A 76 -6.73 -1.20 -1.17
N GLY A 77 -6.79 -2.33 -1.88
CA GLY A 77 -7.90 -2.75 -2.75
C GLY A 77 -9.22 -2.97 -1.99
N ARG A 78 -9.47 -2.18 -0.95
CA ARG A 78 -10.80 -1.94 -0.42
C ARG A 78 -11.35 -0.79 -1.26
N PRO A 79 -12.35 -1.02 -2.12
CA PRO A 79 -13.10 0.08 -2.70
C PRO A 79 -13.52 1.01 -1.56
N THR A 80 -13.38 2.31 -1.76
CA THR A 80 -14.07 3.31 -0.93
C THR A 80 -15.49 2.80 -0.72
N LEU A 81 -15.89 2.59 0.53
CA LEU A 81 -17.22 2.10 0.84
C LEU A 81 -18.21 3.13 0.27
N LEU A 82 -18.87 2.76 -0.81
CA LEU A 82 -19.97 3.53 -1.37
C LEU A 82 -21.07 3.58 -0.32
N GLU A 83 -21.62 4.76 -0.05
CA GLU A 83 -22.82 4.90 0.74
C GLU A 83 -23.94 4.12 0.02
N GLY A 84 -24.50 3.10 0.69
CA GLY A 84 -25.46 2.17 0.08
C GLY A 84 -24.85 1.07 -0.82
N GLY A 85 -23.53 0.95 -0.89
CA GLY A 85 -22.84 -0.07 -1.71
C GLY A 85 -23.03 -1.49 -1.18
N LYS A 86 -23.45 -2.42 -2.05
CA LYS A 86 -23.56 -3.85 -1.75
C LYS A 86 -22.44 -4.63 -2.45
N ARG A 87 -21.76 -5.52 -1.71
CA ARG A 87 -20.83 -6.49 -2.31
C ARG A 87 -21.60 -7.53 -3.12
N ILE A 88 -21.22 -7.70 -4.38
CA ILE A 88 -21.77 -8.70 -5.29
C ILE A 88 -20.64 -9.52 -5.91
N ASN A 89 -20.91 -10.79 -6.19
CA ASN A 89 -20.01 -11.63 -6.99
C ASN A 89 -20.40 -11.47 -8.46
N VAL A 90 -19.42 -11.21 -9.32
CA VAL A 90 -19.62 -11.01 -10.76
C VAL A 90 -18.75 -12.02 -11.50
N TYR A 91 -19.32 -12.64 -12.54
CA TYR A 91 -18.58 -13.54 -13.41
C TYR A 91 -17.97 -12.73 -14.56
N LEU A 92 -16.64 -12.68 -14.62
CA LEU A 92 -15.87 -11.95 -15.62
C LEU A 92 -14.75 -12.85 -16.13
N ASP A 93 -14.43 -12.75 -17.42
CA ASP A 93 -13.21 -13.34 -17.94
C ASP A 93 -11.97 -12.52 -17.51
N ALA A 94 -10.78 -13.09 -17.75
CA ALA A 94 -9.53 -12.48 -17.34
C ALA A 94 -9.29 -11.12 -18.03
N GLU A 95 -9.71 -10.98 -19.29
CA GLU A 95 -9.53 -9.76 -20.07
C GLU A 95 -10.42 -8.62 -19.57
N SER A 96 -11.67 -8.92 -19.23
CA SER A 96 -12.63 -8.00 -18.64
C SER A 96 -12.18 -7.56 -17.25
N LEU A 97 -11.64 -8.49 -16.45
CA LEU A 97 -11.09 -8.17 -15.13
C LEU A 97 -9.88 -7.24 -15.22
N ASP A 98 -8.95 -7.51 -16.14
CA ASP A 98 -7.78 -6.66 -16.39
C ASP A 98 -8.19 -5.26 -16.89
N THR A 99 -9.15 -5.20 -17.80
CA THR A 99 -9.72 -3.94 -18.29
C THR A 99 -10.36 -3.14 -17.16
N ALA A 100 -11.15 -3.79 -16.30
CA ALA A 100 -11.72 -3.14 -15.13
C ALA A 100 -10.65 -2.63 -14.16
N GLN A 101 -9.57 -3.38 -13.95
CA GLN A 101 -8.45 -2.90 -13.13
C GLN A 101 -7.76 -1.70 -13.77
N LYS A 102 -7.51 -1.72 -15.08
CA LYS A 102 -6.90 -0.58 -15.81
C LYS A 102 -7.73 0.69 -15.70
N ILE A 103 -9.05 0.59 -15.95
CA ILE A 103 -9.96 1.74 -15.85
C ILE A 103 -10.02 2.26 -14.41
N GLY A 104 -10.01 1.36 -13.43
CA GLY A 104 -10.12 1.70 -12.01
C GLY A 104 -8.80 1.94 -11.28
N GLY A 105 -7.69 2.21 -11.99
CA GLY A 105 -6.40 2.50 -11.35
C GLY A 105 -5.87 1.36 -10.46
N GLY A 106 -6.11 0.10 -10.87
CA GLY A 106 -5.80 -1.12 -10.12
C GLY A 106 -6.97 -1.67 -9.29
N ASN A 107 -8.15 -1.05 -9.32
CA ASN A 107 -9.35 -1.51 -8.61
C ASN A 107 -10.47 -1.90 -9.59
N ALA A 108 -10.75 -3.20 -9.69
CA ALA A 108 -11.81 -3.71 -10.56
C ALA A 108 -13.21 -3.14 -10.24
N SER A 109 -13.56 -2.95 -8.97
CA SER A 109 -14.88 -2.40 -8.59
C SER A 109 -15.02 -0.92 -8.97
N GLU A 110 -13.92 -0.17 -8.98
CA GLU A 110 -13.91 1.21 -9.47
C GLU A 110 -14.07 1.24 -10.98
N GLY A 111 -13.31 0.42 -11.71
CA GLY A 111 -13.39 0.38 -13.16
C GLY A 111 -14.76 -0.06 -13.67
N ILE A 112 -15.40 -1.03 -13.01
CA ILE A 112 -16.78 -1.43 -13.34
C ILE A 112 -17.74 -0.25 -13.18
N ARG A 113 -17.62 0.55 -12.11
CA ARG A 113 -18.49 1.72 -11.89
C ARG A 113 -18.28 2.80 -12.95
N ILE A 114 -17.02 3.13 -13.25
CA ILE A 114 -16.68 4.11 -14.29
C ILE A 114 -17.20 3.65 -15.66
N ALA A 115 -17.04 2.37 -15.99
CA ALA A 115 -17.53 1.81 -17.24
C ALA A 115 -19.06 1.90 -17.35
N LEU A 116 -19.79 1.52 -16.29
CA LEU A 116 -21.25 1.60 -16.26
C LEU A 116 -21.76 3.04 -16.33
N ALA A 117 -21.10 4.00 -15.68
CA ALA A 117 -21.49 5.41 -15.71
C ALA A 117 -21.34 6.05 -17.11
N ARG A 118 -20.53 5.47 -18.00
CA ARG A 118 -20.33 5.94 -19.38
C ARG A 118 -21.32 5.33 -20.38
N ALA A 119 -22.03 4.27 -19.99
CA ALA A 119 -22.98 3.56 -20.84
C ALA A 119 -24.39 4.18 -20.81
N ILE A 120 -24.59 5.25 -20.04
CA ILE A 120 -25.84 5.99 -19.84
C ILE A 120 -25.60 7.42 -20.32
#